data_AF-X0ZAC3-F1
#
_entry.id   AF-X0ZAC3-F1
#
_cell.length_a   1.000
_cell.length_b   1.000
_cell.length_c   1.000
_cell.angle_alpha   90.00
_cell.angle_beta   90.00
_cell.angle_gamma   90.00
#
_symmetry.space_group_name_H-M   'P 1'
#
loop_
_entity.id
_entity.type
_entity.pdbx_description
1 polymer ?
#
loop_
_entity_poly.entity_id
_entity_poly.type
_entity_poly.pdbx_seq_one_letter_code
_entity_poly.pdbx_strand_id
1 'polypeptide(L)' 'MATFIPATERRTQSPHLPFGDRQDAPFYGMDILSVLQFRRDDLEYIFGVAQEMRSMVERIGTFD' A
#
# COMPACT_ATOMS: atom_id res chain seq x y z
N MET A 1 10.26 -31.11 18.89
CA MET A 1 10.99 -30.31 17.89
C MET A 1 10.22 -29.02 17.69
N ALA A 2 10.80 -27.88 18.07
CA ALA A 2 10.13 -26.59 17.94
C ALA A 2 10.23 -26.13 16.48
N THR A 3 9.10 -26.06 15.78
CA THR A 3 9.03 -25.51 14.43
C THR A 3 9.43 -24.03 14.49
N PHE A 4 10.61 -23.72 13.96
CA PHE A 4 11.04 -22.34 13.77
C PHE A 4 10.18 -21.72 12.68
N ILE A 5 9.21 -20.90 13.08
CA ILE A 5 8.40 -20.08 12.18
C ILE A 5 9.18 -18.78 11.97
N PRO A 6 9.76 -18.52 10.79
CA PRO A 6 10.46 -17.28 10.52
C PRO A 6 9.48 -16.09 10.65
N ALA A 7 9.92 -15.00 11.27
CA ALA A 7 9.11 -13.80 11.53
C ALA A 7 8.49 -13.17 10.25
N THR A 8 8.96 -13.57 9.07
CA THR A 8 8.46 -13.18 7.76
C THR A 8 7.04 -13.69 7.46
N GLU A 9 6.56 -14.76 8.12
CA GLU A 9 5.24 -15.35 7.85
C GLU A 9 4.06 -14.57 8.48
N ARG A 10 4.33 -13.68 9.45
CA ARG A 10 3.31 -12.74 9.98
C ARG A 10 3.37 -11.37 9.31
N ARG A 11 3.75 -11.30 8.04
CA ARG A 11 3.39 -10.13 7.23
C ARG A 11 1.88 -10.19 7.04
N THR A 12 1.16 -9.51 7.92
CA THR A 12 -0.24 -9.12 7.72
C THR A 12 -0.42 -8.83 6.24
N GLN A 13 -1.24 -9.60 5.55
CA GLN A 13 -1.67 -9.29 4.18
C GLN A 13 -2.46 -7.98 4.27
N SER A 14 -1.76 -6.84 4.31
CA SER A 14 -2.43 -5.56 4.13
C SER A 14 -3.05 -5.59 2.74
N PRO A 15 -4.33 -5.23 2.57
CA PRO A 15 -5.02 -5.32 1.29
C PRO A 15 -4.39 -4.43 0.20
N HIS A 16 -3.56 -3.47 0.61
CA HIS A 16 -2.88 -2.51 -0.26
C HIS A 16 -1.43 -2.92 -0.62
N LEU A 17 -0.96 -4.09 -0.17
CA LEU A 17 0.36 -4.62 -0.50
C LEU A 17 0.30 -5.68 -1.63
N PRO A 18 1.38 -5.85 -2.42
CA PRO A 18 2.57 -5.00 -2.50
C PRO A 18 2.27 -3.67 -3.22
N PHE A 19 3.01 -2.61 -2.87
CA PHE A 19 2.94 -1.33 -3.60
C PHE A 19 3.82 -1.38 -4.86
N GLY A 20 3.47 -0.59 -5.89
CA GLY A 20 4.23 -0.51 -7.14
C GLY A 20 3.91 -1.60 -8.18
N ASP A 21 4.20 -1.31 -9.45
CA ASP A 21 4.12 -2.19 -10.65
C ASP A 21 2.80 -2.96 -10.92
N ARG A 22 1.74 -2.68 -10.17
CA ARG A 22 0.40 -3.23 -10.41
C ARG A 22 -0.30 -2.44 -11.50
N GLN A 23 -0.20 -2.95 -12.73
CA GLN A 23 -0.95 -2.40 -13.87
C GLN A 23 -2.47 -2.54 -13.70
N ASP A 24 -2.90 -3.42 -12.79
CA ASP A 24 -4.28 -3.61 -12.35
C ASP A 24 -4.77 -2.58 -11.32
N ALA A 25 -3.93 -1.63 -10.89
CA ALA A 25 -4.34 -0.63 -9.89
C ALA A 25 -5.36 0.37 -10.46
N PRO A 26 -6.29 0.90 -9.61
CA PRO A 26 -7.41 1.74 -10.07
C PRO A 26 -7.02 3.02 -10.81
N PHE A 27 -5.83 3.55 -10.54
CA PHE A 27 -5.34 4.80 -11.11
C PHE A 27 -4.11 4.60 -12.02
N TYR A 28 -3.80 3.35 -12.38
CA TYR A 28 -2.66 3.07 -13.24
C TYR A 28 -2.86 3.70 -14.62
N GLY A 29 -1.85 4.45 -15.09
CA GLY A 29 -1.90 5.15 -16.37
C GLY A 29 -2.78 6.41 -16.38
N MET A 30 -3.29 6.86 -15.23
CA MET A 30 -4.06 8.10 -15.12
C MET A 30 -3.17 9.28 -14.69
N ASP A 31 -3.29 10.40 -15.38
CA ASP A 31 -2.66 11.67 -14.96
C ASP A 31 -3.45 12.29 -13.80
N ILE A 32 -2.76 12.53 -12.67
CA ILE A 32 -3.33 13.18 -11.48
C ILE A 32 -3.03 14.68 -11.56
N LEU A 33 -4.01 15.44 -12.03
CA LEU A 33 -3.93 16.89 -12.25
C LEU A 33 -4.69 17.70 -11.19
N SER A 34 -5.71 17.10 -10.57
CA SER A 34 -6.60 17.76 -9.60
C SER A 34 -7.31 16.75 -8.70
N VAL A 35 -7.59 17.18 -7.46
CA VAL A 35 -8.40 16.41 -6.50
C VAL A 35 -9.82 16.17 -7.01
N LEU A 36 -10.34 17.04 -7.88
CA LEU A 36 -11.69 16.90 -8.45
C LEU A 36 -11.84 15.68 -9.38
N GLN A 37 -10.75 15.03 -9.78
CA GLN A 37 -10.79 13.77 -10.54
C GLN A 37 -11.26 12.57 -9.71
N PHE A 38 -11.29 12.71 -8.38
CA PHE A 38 -11.57 11.62 -7.45
C PHE A 38 -12.93 11.78 -6.76
N ARG A 39 -13.62 10.65 -6.58
CA ARG A 39 -14.77 10.54 -5.69
C ARG A 39 -14.30 10.38 -4.25
N ARG A 40 -15.22 10.53 -3.30
CA ARG A 40 -14.90 10.35 -1.86
C ARG A 40 -14.31 8.96 -1.57
N ASP A 41 -14.86 7.92 -2.17
CA ASP A 41 -14.40 6.54 -1.96
C ASP A 41 -12.98 6.32 -2.53
N ASP A 42 -12.65 6.99 -3.64
CA ASP A 42 -11.31 6.97 -4.23
C ASP A 42 -10.30 7.62 -3.28
N LEU A 43 -10.67 8.75 -2.65
CA LEU A 43 -9.82 9.41 -1.66
C LEU A 43 -9.60 8.53 -0.43
N GLU A 44 -10.63 7.82 0.04
CA GLU A 44 -10.52 6.87 1.15
C GLU A 44 -9.53 5.75 0.83
N TYR A 45 -9.59 5.20 -0.39
CA TYR A 45 -8.62 4.22 -0.87
C TYR A 45 -7.19 4.79 -0.92
N ILE A 46 -7.02 6.00 -1.49
CA ILE A 46 -5.71 6.67 -1.59
C ILE A 46 -5.10 6.89 -0.18
N PHE A 47 -5.89 7.36 0.77
CA PHE A 47 -5.42 7.55 2.15
C PHE A 47 -5.10 6.23 2.84
N GLY A 48 -5.84 5.15 2.56
CA GLY A 48 -5.51 3.80 3.02
C GLY A 48 -4.14 3.35 2.54
N VAL A 49 -3.86 3.47 1.24
CA VAL A 49 -2.55 3.15 0.66
C VAL A 49 -1.44 4.01 1.30
N ALA A 50 -1.66 5.32 1.41
CA ALA A 50 -0.69 6.24 1.98
C ALA A 50 -0.35 5.93 3.46
N GLN A 51 -1.34 5.55 4.25
CA GLN A 51 -1.14 5.17 5.65
C GLN A 51 -0.30 3.90 5.78
N GLU A 52 -0.51 2.93 4.88
CA GLU A 52 0.28 1.69 4.86
C GLU A 52 1.73 1.97 4.41
N MET A 53 1.93 2.80 3.38
CA MET A 53 3.28 3.22 2.95
C MET A 53 4.02 3.96 4.08
N ARG A 54 3.35 4.88 4.78
CA ARG A 54 3.90 5.58 5.94
C ARG A 54 4.31 4.58 7.03
N SER A 55 3.43 3.64 7.37
CA SER A 55 3.69 2.63 8.39
C SER A 55 4.92 1.78 8.05
N MET A 56 5.15 1.52 6.76
CA MET A 56 6.32 0.80 6.29
C MET A 56 7.61 1.63 6.47
N VAL A 57 7.60 2.91 6.09
CA VAL A 57 8.75 3.82 6.29
C VAL A 57 9.04 4.04 7.78
N GLU A 58 8.01 4.24 8.62
CA GLU A 58 8.19 4.43 10.07
C GLU A 58 8.83 3.21 10.75
N ARG A 59 8.60 2.01 10.23
CA ARG A 59 9.13 0.75 10.81
C ARG A 59 10.47 0.32 10.21
N ILE A 60 10.66 0.51 8.90
CA ILE A 60 11.77 -0.08 8.12
C ILE A 60 12.79 1.00 7.71
N GLY A 61 12.41 2.28 7.77
CA GLY A 61 13.27 3.44 7.50
C GLY A 61 13.24 3.92 6.05
N THR A 62 12.80 3.08 5.11
CA THR A 62 12.68 3.44 3.69
C THR A 62 11.63 2.57 2.99
N PHE A 63 11.10 3.08 1.88
CA PHE A 63 10.29 2.36 0.91
C PHE A 63 10.79 2.78 -0.48
N ASP A 64 11.34 1.84 -1.25
CA ASP A 64 11.74 2.00 -2.65
C ASP A 64 10.60 1.54 -3.57
#